data_AF-A0A5J4V071-F1
#
_entry.id   AF-A0A5J4V071-F1
#
_cell.length_a   1.000
_cell.length_b   1.000
_cell.length_c   1.000
_cell.angle_alpha   90.00
_cell.angle_beta   90.00
_cell.angle_gamma   90.00
#
_symmetry.space_group_name_H-M   'P 1'
#
loop_
_entity.id
_entity.type
_entity.pdbx_description
1 polymer ?
#
loop_
_entity_poly.entity_id
_entity_poly.type
_entity_poly.pdbx_seq_one_letter_code
_entity_poly.pdbx_strand_id
1 'polypeptide(L)'
;MTKPHKEGAIKDYSFRAFTLNAKRVINANGGAQLPMATKQQIMASVWNSVLVIPAVDVLERQDGKIDIYNRNNKTKIQKGDYEYLPLAKRLYKKELAAVITQLYQAEDVEARIKEALGQAMQYYGQMLAQRQQQIGGYDLAKYKFVQNRQ
;
A
#
# COMPACT_ATOMS: atom_id res chain seq x y z
N MET A 1 -3.58 -23.71 -34.63
CA MET A 1 -2.48 -23.02 -33.95
C MET A 1 -3.02 -21.77 -33.27
N THR A 2 -3.31 -21.87 -31.98
CA THR A 2 -3.66 -20.73 -31.13
C THR A 2 -2.43 -19.84 -30.99
N LYS A 3 -2.54 -18.56 -31.37
CA LYS A 3 -1.47 -17.58 -31.19
C LYS A 3 -1.01 -17.62 -29.73
N PRO A 4 0.31 -17.68 -29.42
CA PRO A 4 0.75 -17.55 -28.05
C PRO A 4 0.26 -16.19 -27.56
N HIS A 5 -0.51 -16.21 -26.47
CA HIS A 5 -0.91 -15.00 -25.79
C HIS A 5 0.38 -14.27 -25.47
N LYS A 6 0.63 -13.12 -26.11
CA LYS A 6 1.75 -12.26 -25.78
C LYS A 6 1.53 -11.95 -24.31
N GLU A 7 2.27 -12.60 -23.42
CA GLU A 7 2.34 -12.26 -22.02
C GLU A 7 2.75 -10.80 -22.02
N GLY A 8 1.76 -9.90 -22.01
CA GLY A 8 2.01 -8.49 -21.93
C GLY A 8 2.68 -8.36 -20.60
N ALA A 9 4.02 -8.19 -20.62
CA ALA A 9 4.89 -8.09 -19.46
C ALA A 9 4.08 -7.41 -18.37
N ILE A 10 3.63 -8.21 -17.39
CA ILE A 10 2.74 -7.73 -16.33
C ILE A 10 3.56 -6.63 -15.71
N LYS A 11 3.21 -5.37 -16.01
CA LYS A 11 4.05 -4.20 -15.75
C LYS A 11 4.78 -4.44 -14.43
N ASP A 12 6.09 -4.63 -14.49
CA ASP A 12 6.90 -5.11 -13.35
C ASP A 12 6.77 -4.18 -12.13
N TYR A 13 6.22 -2.99 -12.37
CA TYR A 13 5.96 -1.87 -11.48
C TYR A 13 4.47 -1.72 -11.09
N SER A 14 3.69 -2.81 -11.10
CA SER A 14 2.26 -2.81 -10.76
C SER A 14 2.00 -3.33 -9.35
N PHE A 15 0.85 -2.94 -8.75
CA PHE A 15 0.40 -3.47 -7.46
C PHE A 15 0.36 -5.01 -7.43
N ARG A 16 0.06 -5.64 -8.57
CA ARG A 16 0.07 -7.11 -8.71
C ARG A 16 1.48 -7.68 -8.62
N ALA A 17 2.46 -7.08 -9.28
CA ALA A 17 3.86 -7.49 -9.18
C ALA A 17 4.39 -7.30 -7.74
N PHE A 18 4.05 -6.16 -7.11
CA PHE A 18 4.35 -5.90 -5.71
C PHE A 18 3.78 -6.97 -4.77
N THR A 19 2.48 -7.30 -4.89
CA THR A 19 1.85 -8.27 -3.99
C THR A 19 2.46 -9.67 -4.11
N LEU A 20 2.88 -10.10 -5.30
CA LEU A 20 3.58 -11.37 -5.50
C LEU A 20 4.94 -11.38 -4.78
N ASN A 21 5.74 -10.32 -4.94
CA ASN A 21 7.05 -10.20 -4.30
C ASN A 21 6.92 -10.05 -2.77
N ALA A 22 6.03 -9.17 -2.31
CA ALA A 22 5.78 -8.95 -0.90
C ALA A 22 5.29 -10.24 -0.21
N LYS A 23 4.39 -11.01 -0.84
CA LYS A 23 3.96 -12.31 -0.32
C LYS A 23 5.13 -13.29 -0.14
N ARG A 24 6.07 -13.32 -1.09
CA ARG A 24 7.27 -14.17 -1.00
C ARG A 24 8.15 -13.76 0.18
N VAL A 25 8.42 -12.46 0.33
CA VAL A 25 9.24 -11.92 1.44
C VAL A 25 8.58 -12.18 2.79
N ILE A 26 7.27 -11.93 2.92
CA ILE A 26 6.52 -12.20 4.15
C ILE A 26 6.61 -13.68 4.53
N ASN A 27 6.40 -14.58 3.58
CA ASN A 27 6.46 -16.02 3.86
C ASN A 27 7.87 -16.47 4.26
N ALA A 28 8.92 -15.94 3.62
CA ALA A 28 10.31 -16.24 3.94
C ALA A 28 10.71 -15.76 5.35
N ASN A 29 10.16 -14.63 5.80
CA ASN A 29 10.49 -14.01 7.09
C ASN A 29 9.60 -14.49 8.25
N GLY A 30 9.15 -15.75 8.21
CA GLY A 30 8.32 -16.34 9.28
C GLY A 30 6.85 -15.92 9.27
N GLY A 31 6.44 -15.03 8.37
CA GLY A 31 5.05 -14.62 8.19
C GLY A 31 4.16 -15.69 7.55
N ALA A 32 4.70 -16.86 7.20
CA ALA A 32 3.96 -17.95 6.59
C ALA A 32 2.69 -18.33 7.40
N GLN A 33 2.78 -18.29 8.73
CA GLN A 33 1.69 -18.63 9.65
C GLN A 33 0.65 -17.51 9.86
N LEU A 34 0.92 -16.29 9.38
CA LEU A 34 -0.03 -15.19 9.51
C LEU A 34 -1.32 -15.48 8.72
N PRO A 35 -2.49 -15.09 9.24
CA PRO A 35 -3.73 -15.13 8.46
C PRO A 35 -3.60 -14.36 7.15
N MET A 36 -4.22 -14.86 6.08
CA MET A 36 -4.14 -14.24 4.75
C MET A 36 -4.62 -12.78 4.76
N ALA A 37 -5.65 -12.47 5.54
CA ALA A 37 -6.15 -11.11 5.72
C ALA A 37 -5.09 -10.18 6.33
N THR A 38 -4.32 -10.65 7.32
CA THR A 38 -3.22 -9.88 7.91
C THR A 38 -2.11 -9.65 6.90
N LYS A 39 -1.75 -10.66 6.09
CA LYS A 39 -0.77 -10.50 5.01
C LYS A 39 -1.21 -9.43 4.02
N GLN A 40 -2.49 -9.39 3.66
CA GLN A 40 -3.05 -8.37 2.77
C GLN A 40 -3.01 -6.97 3.38
N GLN A 41 -3.33 -6.83 4.68
CA GLN A 41 -3.20 -5.56 5.39
C GLN A 41 -1.76 -5.06 5.43
N ILE A 42 -0.80 -5.95 5.71
CA ILE A 42 0.63 -5.63 5.68
C ILE A 42 1.04 -5.15 4.27
N MET A 43 0.68 -5.89 3.22
CA MET A 43 1.00 -5.51 1.84
C MET A 43 0.40 -4.14 1.48
N ALA A 44 -0.86 -3.89 1.81
CA ALA A 44 -1.52 -2.62 1.53
C ALA A 44 -0.87 -1.45 2.31
N SER A 45 -0.52 -1.67 3.58
CA SER A 45 0.16 -0.68 4.41
C SER A 45 1.53 -0.31 3.85
N VAL A 46 2.33 -1.30 3.44
CA VAL A 46 3.64 -1.07 2.83
C VAL A 46 3.52 -0.38 1.47
N TRP A 47 2.58 -0.80 0.63
CA TRP A 47 2.33 -0.12 -0.65
C TRP A 47 2.00 1.36 -0.45
N ASN A 48 1.13 1.67 0.51
CA ASN A 48 0.74 3.05 0.78
C ASN A 48 1.91 3.89 1.31
N SER A 49 2.68 3.35 2.26
CA SER A 49 3.80 4.08 2.89
C SER A 49 5.01 4.27 1.98
N VAL A 50 5.38 3.26 1.18
CA VAL A 50 6.60 3.31 0.37
C VAL A 50 6.37 3.98 -0.99
N LEU A 51 5.16 3.90 -1.54
CA LEU A 51 4.89 4.31 -2.92
C LEU A 51 3.81 5.39 -3.03
N VAL A 52 2.63 5.19 -2.42
CA VAL A 52 1.52 6.14 -2.60
C VAL A 52 1.80 7.48 -1.94
N ILE A 53 2.17 7.50 -0.65
CA ILE A 53 2.44 8.74 0.08
C ILE A 53 3.61 9.52 -0.54
N PRO A 54 4.77 8.89 -0.85
CA PRO A 54 5.84 9.60 -1.53
C PRO A 54 5.45 10.11 -2.92
N ALA A 55 4.62 9.36 -3.67
CA ALA A 55 4.15 9.83 -4.97
C ALA A 55 3.24 11.06 -4.84
N VAL A 56 2.35 11.06 -3.84
CA VAL A 56 1.52 12.23 -3.49
C VAL A 56 2.41 13.43 -3.16
N ASP A 57 3.39 13.27 -2.28
CA ASP A 57 4.30 14.36 -1.91
C ASP A 57 5.09 14.91 -3.10
N VAL A 58 5.53 14.06 -4.04
CA VAL A 58 6.21 14.48 -5.26
C VAL A 58 5.28 15.29 -6.16
N LEU A 59 4.06 14.81 -6.39
CA LEU A 59 3.07 15.52 -7.21
C LEU A 59 2.69 16.86 -6.60
N GLU A 60 2.44 16.93 -5.30
CA GLU A 60 2.14 18.20 -4.63
C GLU A 60 3.28 19.20 -4.72
N ARG A 61 4.55 18.74 -4.70
CA ARG A 61 5.71 19.62 -4.93
C ARG A 61 5.83 20.06 -6.38
N GLN A 62 5.45 19.23 -7.34
CA GLN A 62 5.44 19.57 -8.78
C GLN A 62 4.32 20.57 -9.08
N ASP A 63 3.10 20.28 -8.64
CA ASP A 63 1.94 21.17 -8.77
C ASP A 63 2.13 22.46 -7.99
N GLY A 64 2.70 22.41 -6.77
CA GLY A 64 3.07 23.60 -6.02
C GLY A 64 4.09 24.48 -6.75
N LYS A 65 4.98 23.92 -7.58
CA LYS A 65 5.91 24.69 -8.44
C LYS A 65 5.20 25.28 -9.67
N ILE A 66 4.27 24.56 -10.28
CA ILE A 66 3.43 25.04 -11.39
C ILE A 66 2.51 26.17 -10.88
N ASP A 67 1.95 26.01 -9.68
CA ASP A 67 1.08 26.99 -9.05
C ASP A 67 1.86 28.20 -8.52
N ILE A 68 3.14 28.09 -8.11
CA ILE A 68 3.98 29.30 -7.86
C ILE A 68 4.08 30.18 -9.11
N TYR A 69 4.20 29.59 -10.31
CA TYR A 69 4.19 30.34 -11.57
C TYR A 69 2.81 30.93 -11.91
N ASN A 70 1.71 30.27 -11.49
CA ASN A 70 0.32 30.71 -11.74
C ASN A 70 -0.29 31.57 -10.62
N ARG A 71 0.29 31.59 -9.41
CA ARG A 71 -0.19 32.29 -8.20
C ARG A 71 -0.13 33.82 -8.34
N ASN A 72 0.60 34.33 -9.33
CA ASN A 72 0.45 35.73 -9.77
C ASN A 72 -0.94 36.03 -10.35
N ASN A 73 -1.76 35.01 -10.63
CA ASN A 73 -3.12 35.15 -11.15
C ASN A 73 -4.12 34.28 -10.34
N LYS A 74 -4.53 34.82 -9.18
CA LYS A 74 -5.79 34.48 -8.45
C LYS A 74 -5.94 33.02 -7.97
N THR A 75 -5.46 32.71 -6.76
CA THR A 75 -6.24 32.22 -5.58
C THR A 75 -5.32 31.54 -4.55
N LYS A 76 -5.68 31.67 -3.27
CA LYS A 76 -4.94 31.13 -2.11
C LYS A 76 -5.28 29.65 -1.90
N ILE A 77 -4.80 28.77 -2.78
CA ILE A 77 -4.98 27.32 -2.64
C ILE A 77 -3.93 26.77 -1.65
N GLN A 78 -4.36 25.95 -0.69
CA GLN A 78 -3.50 25.33 0.33
C GLN A 78 -3.14 23.88 -0.03
N LYS A 79 -2.13 23.33 0.67
CA LYS A 79 -1.72 21.92 0.55
C LYS A 79 -2.93 21.01 0.86
N GLY A 80 -3.25 20.08 -0.05
CA GLY A 80 -4.41 19.17 0.06
C GLY A 80 -5.69 19.60 -0.67
N ASP A 81 -5.81 20.87 -1.09
CA ASP A 81 -7.03 21.37 -1.75
C ASP A 81 -7.19 20.87 -3.21
N TYR A 82 -6.09 20.41 -3.83
CA TYR A 82 -6.09 19.93 -5.22
C TYR A 82 -6.90 18.63 -5.40
N GLU A 83 -7.18 17.89 -4.33
CA GLU A 83 -8.01 16.69 -4.39
C GLU A 83 -9.47 16.99 -4.76
N TYR A 84 -9.92 18.23 -4.55
CA TYR A 84 -11.34 18.63 -4.68
C TYR A 84 -11.72 19.16 -6.07
N LEU A 85 -10.75 19.47 -6.95
CA LEU A 85 -11.02 19.94 -8.31
C LEU A 85 -11.14 18.75 -9.29
N PRO A 86 -12.25 18.59 -10.05
CA PRO A 86 -12.45 17.43 -10.93
C PRO A 86 -11.37 17.23 -12.00
N LEU A 87 -10.81 18.32 -12.53
CA LEU A 87 -9.70 18.30 -13.49
C LEU A 87 -8.39 17.90 -12.82
N ALA A 88 -8.07 18.50 -11.66
CA ALA A 88 -6.92 18.12 -10.85
C ALA A 88 -6.99 16.65 -10.45
N LYS A 89 -8.15 16.15 -10.00
CA LYS A 89 -8.37 14.73 -9.69
C LYS A 89 -8.13 13.78 -10.87
N ARG A 90 -8.44 14.19 -12.10
CA ARG A 90 -8.15 13.40 -13.32
C ARG A 90 -6.67 13.42 -13.68
N LEU A 91 -6.03 14.59 -13.60
CA LEU A 91 -4.60 14.75 -13.85
C LEU A 91 -3.79 13.98 -12.81
N TYR A 92 -4.09 14.20 -11.53
CA TYR A 92 -3.52 13.52 -10.39
C TYR A 92 -3.61 12.00 -10.50
N LYS A 93 -4.76 11.44 -10.88
CA LYS A 93 -4.89 9.99 -11.10
C LYS A 93 -3.98 9.45 -12.22
N LYS A 94 -3.74 10.23 -13.27
CA LYS A 94 -2.86 9.84 -14.38
C LYS A 94 -1.39 9.95 -13.97
N GLU A 95 -1.01 11.06 -13.35
CA GLU A 95 0.37 11.33 -12.97
C GLU A 95 0.82 10.51 -11.76
N LEU A 96 -0.09 10.18 -10.84
CA LEU A 96 0.19 9.30 -9.71
C LEU A 96 0.73 7.93 -10.16
N ALA A 97 0.14 7.34 -11.20
CA ALA A 97 0.62 6.07 -11.73
C ALA A 97 2.03 6.19 -12.34
N ALA A 98 2.35 7.32 -12.98
CA ALA A 98 3.66 7.58 -13.54
C ALA A 98 4.71 7.78 -12.43
N VAL A 99 4.40 8.57 -11.41
CA VAL A 99 5.30 8.81 -10.27
C VAL A 99 5.51 7.54 -9.45
N ILE A 100 4.47 6.74 -9.20
CA ILE A 100 4.61 5.43 -8.56
C ILE A 100 5.55 4.53 -9.38
N THR A 101 5.44 4.55 -10.71
CA THR A 101 6.34 3.77 -11.58
C THR A 101 7.80 4.23 -11.42
N GLN A 102 8.05 5.54 -11.39
CA GLN A 102 9.39 6.10 -11.17
C GLN A 102 9.96 5.71 -9.80
N LEU A 103 9.15 5.82 -8.74
CA LEU A 103 9.55 5.41 -7.38
C LEU A 103 9.84 3.91 -7.30
N TYR A 104 9.12 3.08 -8.06
CA TYR A 104 9.37 1.64 -8.15
C TYR A 104 10.60 1.28 -8.98
N GLN A 105 11.14 2.22 -9.78
CA GLN A 105 12.39 2.03 -10.51
C GLN A 105 13.61 2.54 -9.73
N ALA A 106 13.41 3.20 -8.58
CA ALA A 106 14.52 3.67 -7.76
C ALA A 106 15.34 2.47 -7.23
N GLU A 107 16.67 2.59 -7.28
CA GLU A 107 17.59 1.51 -6.93
C GLU A 107 17.41 1.02 -5.47
N ASP A 108 16.97 1.90 -4.58
CA ASP A 108 16.76 1.65 -3.16
C ASP A 108 15.35 1.11 -2.82
N VAL A 109 14.43 1.05 -3.79
CA VAL A 109 13.03 0.71 -3.51
C VAL A 109 12.88 -0.70 -2.95
N GLU A 110 13.67 -1.66 -3.44
CA GLU A 110 13.57 -3.05 -2.98
C GLU A 110 13.98 -3.17 -1.51
N ALA A 111 15.05 -2.46 -1.11
CA ALA A 111 15.49 -2.39 0.27
C ALA A 111 14.42 -1.74 1.16
N ARG A 112 13.86 -0.60 0.74
CA ARG A 112 12.78 0.10 1.46
C ARG A 112 11.52 -0.76 1.61
N ILE A 113 11.14 -1.50 0.58
CA ILE A 113 10.00 -2.43 0.64
C ILE A 113 10.30 -3.56 1.64
N LYS A 114 11.48 -4.18 1.60
CA LYS A 114 11.85 -5.27 2.52
C LYS A 114 11.87 -4.79 3.97
N GLU A 115 12.45 -3.62 4.23
CA GLU A 115 12.48 -3.00 5.54
C GLU A 115 11.06 -2.71 6.05
N ALA A 116 10.24 -2.02 5.23
CA ALA A 116 8.86 -1.71 5.58
C ALA A 116 8.01 -2.96 5.82
N LEU A 117 8.22 -4.04 5.05
CA LEU A 117 7.58 -5.33 5.29
C LEU A 117 8.00 -5.94 6.63
N GLY A 118 9.29 -5.90 6.97
CA GLY A 118 9.79 -6.37 8.26
C GLY A 118 9.15 -5.61 9.43
N GLN A 119 9.15 -4.29 9.37
CA GLN A 119 8.53 -3.42 10.39
C GLN A 119 7.03 -3.68 10.52
N ALA A 120 6.31 -3.75 9.40
CA ALA A 120 4.87 -4.03 9.40
C ALA A 120 4.57 -5.43 9.97
N MET A 121 5.34 -6.45 9.62
CA MET A 121 5.18 -7.79 10.18
C MET A 121 5.36 -7.81 11.69
N GLN A 122 6.35 -7.11 12.22
CA GLN A 122 6.55 -6.99 13.67
C GLN A 122 5.36 -6.30 14.34
N TYR A 123 4.93 -5.16 13.81
CA TYR A 123 3.79 -4.40 14.34
C TYR A 123 2.50 -5.22 14.36
N TYR A 124 2.14 -5.83 13.23
CA TYR A 124 0.94 -6.66 13.14
C TYR A 124 1.07 -7.95 13.96
N GLY A 125 2.27 -8.52 14.08
CA GLY A 125 2.54 -9.66 14.96
C GLY A 125 2.28 -9.33 16.43
N GLN A 126 2.75 -8.18 16.91
CA GLN A 126 2.49 -7.71 18.27
C GLN A 126 0.99 -7.47 18.50
N MET A 127 0.31 -6.82 17.55
CA MET A 127 -1.14 -6.59 17.65
C MET A 127 -1.93 -7.90 17.73
N LEU A 128 -1.54 -8.92 16.96
CA LEU A 128 -2.16 -10.24 17.03
C LEU A 128 -1.92 -10.92 18.38
N ALA A 129 -0.69 -10.86 18.91
CA ALA A 129 -0.36 -11.41 20.22
C ALA A 129 -1.18 -10.73 21.34
N GLN A 130 -1.31 -9.41 21.30
CA GLN A 130 -2.14 -8.65 22.24
C GLN A 130 -3.61 -9.07 22.18
N ARG A 131 -4.18 -9.19 20.98
CA ARG A 131 -5.56 -9.67 20.81
C ARG A 131 -5.74 -11.09 21.35
N GLN A 132 -4.78 -11.98 21.12
CA GLN A 132 -4.83 -13.34 21.63
C GLN A 132 -4.82 -13.38 23.16
N GLN A 133 -3.98 -12.55 23.80
CA GLN A 133 -3.96 -12.42 25.27
C GLN A 133 -5.28 -11.86 25.82
N GLN A 134 -5.85 -10.84 25.16
CA GLN A 134 -7.16 -10.30 25.53
C GLN A 134 -8.24 -11.39 25.45
N ILE A 135 -8.28 -12.14 24.35
CA ILE A 135 -9.23 -13.26 24.17
C ILE A 135 -9.03 -14.32 25.26
N GLY A 136 -7.79 -14.71 25.55
CA GLY A 136 -7.48 -15.70 26.60
C GLY A 136 -7.82 -15.25 28.02
N GLY A 137 -7.95 -13.94 28.25
CA GLY A 137 -8.38 -13.37 29.53
C GLY A 137 -9.91 -13.33 29.73
N TYR A 138 -10.70 -13.64 28.70
CA TYR A 138 -12.16 -13.76 28.84
C TYR A 138 -12.55 -15.16 29.31
N ASP A 139 -13.49 -15.24 30.26
CA ASP A 139 -14.17 -16.49 30.57
C ASP A 139 -15.13 -16.87 29.44
N LEU A 140 -14.59 -17.59 28.46
CA LEU A 140 -15.32 -18.06 27.29
C LEU A 140 -16.41 -19.10 27.66
N ALA A 141 -16.36 -19.71 28.85
CA ALA A 141 -17.34 -20.69 29.30
C ALA A 141 -18.72 -20.07 29.58
N LYS A 142 -18.78 -18.76 29.80
CA LYS A 142 -20.05 -18.01 29.98
C LYS A 142 -20.85 -17.87 28.68
N TYR A 143 -20.22 -18.07 27.51
CA TYR A 143 -20.86 -17.89 26.21
C TYR A 143 -21.25 -19.24 25.59
N LYS A 144 -22.52 -19.40 25.23
CA LYS A 144 -22.98 -20.56 24.44
C LYS A 144 -22.65 -20.34 22.97
N PHE A 145 -21.54 -20.92 22.51
CA PHE A 145 -21.23 -20.97 21.08
C PHE A 145 -22.17 -21.97 20.39
N VAL A 146 -23.05 -21.49 19.52
CA VAL A 146 -23.88 -22.38 18.69
C VAL A 146 -22.96 -23.03 17.66
N GLN A 147 -22.62 -24.30 17.86
CA GLN A 147 -21.99 -25.11 16.81
C GLN A 147 -23.01 -25.33 15.70
N ASN A 148 -22.88 -24.60 14.60
CA ASN A 148 -23.51 -25.01 13.35
C ASN A 148 -22.82 -26.31 12.92
N ARG A 149 -23.46 -27.44 13.23
CA ARG A 149 -23.10 -28.75 12.68
C ARG A 149 -23.28 -28.66 11.17
N GLN A 150 -22.17 -28.74 10.43
CA GLN A 150 -22.17 -29.06 9.01
C GLN A 150 -22.54 -30.53 8.81
#